data_AF-A0A414Z9Z7-F1
#
_entry.id   AF-A0A414Z9Z7-F1
#
_cell.length_a   1.000
_cell.length_b   1.000
_cell.length_c   1.000
_cell.angle_alpha   90.00
_cell.angle_beta   90.00
_cell.angle_gamma   90.00
#
_symmetry.space_group_name_H-M   'P 1'
#
loop_
_entity.id
_entity.type
_entity.pdbx_description
1 polymer ?
#
loop_
_entity_poly.entity_id
_entity_poly.type
_entity_poly.pdbx_seq_one_letter_code
_entity_poly.pdbx_strand_id
1 'polypeptide(L)'
;MPLPYLCNIKSNEMYNLKNKIIMKALVLSVVFALTSVVNAVSGNNVKDFAYNSEKQENGVETQTVYKIKEGKYLERHLQYNYTHDEKGRVSAKEILKWNQDNSRFEKQYCLNFSYTDNEVGVEYVAWNSKDGDYTNVKSKAVYQMNENGMNYMAYNWNEKNNSWNLVTEHNATNWNNALLANR
;
A
#
# COMPACT_ATOMS: atom_id res chain seq x y z
N MET A 1 30.29 -21.21 33.77
CA MET A 1 29.15 -21.64 32.93
C MET A 1 28.21 -20.45 32.77
N PRO A 2 27.92 -19.95 31.55
CA PRO A 2 26.90 -18.92 31.41
C PRO A 2 25.52 -19.53 31.67
N LEU A 3 24.69 -18.84 32.45
CA LEU A 3 23.36 -19.29 32.83
C LEU A 3 22.46 -19.39 31.59
N PRO A 4 21.75 -20.53 31.38
CA PRO A 4 20.89 -20.73 30.20
C PRO A 4 19.79 -19.66 30.05
N TYR A 5 19.37 -19.03 31.16
CA TYR A 5 18.42 -17.93 31.17
C TYR A 5 18.88 -16.68 30.40
N LEU A 6 20.16 -16.32 30.49
CA LEU A 6 20.70 -15.14 29.78
C LEU A 6 20.78 -15.36 28.26
N CYS A 7 20.99 -16.61 27.83
CA CYS A 7 21.01 -16.98 26.42
C CYS A 7 19.59 -16.88 25.81
N ASN A 8 18.57 -17.31 26.54
CA ASN A 8 17.17 -17.21 26.10
C ASN A 8 16.67 -15.77 25.98
N ILE A 9 17.05 -14.87 26.91
CA ILE A 9 16.67 -13.46 26.84
C ILE A 9 17.28 -12.80 25.59
N LYS A 10 18.59 -12.99 25.36
CA LYS A 10 19.26 -12.45 24.16
C LYS A 10 18.70 -13.02 22.86
N SER A 11 18.33 -14.31 22.85
CA SER A 11 17.69 -14.95 21.70
C SER A 11 16.33 -14.32 21.39
N ASN A 12 15.51 -14.07 22.43
CA ASN A 12 14.20 -13.44 22.28
C ASN A 12 14.29 -11.97 21.84
N GLU A 13 15.23 -11.19 22.39
CA GLU A 13 15.47 -9.81 21.96
C GLU A 13 15.90 -9.75 20.49
N MET A 14 16.80 -10.65 20.08
CA MET A 14 17.26 -10.74 18.70
C MET A 14 16.14 -11.18 17.75
N TYR A 15 15.29 -12.13 18.15
CA TYR A 15 14.10 -12.54 17.40
C TYR A 15 13.12 -11.38 17.20
N ASN A 16 12.81 -10.66 18.27
CA ASN A 16 11.93 -9.49 18.23
C ASN A 16 12.49 -8.37 17.34
N LEU A 17 13.80 -8.12 17.40
CA LEU A 17 14.45 -7.13 16.54
C LEU A 17 14.41 -7.53 15.06
N LYS A 18 14.68 -8.80 14.75
CA LYS A 18 14.58 -9.34 13.38
C LYS A 18 13.18 -9.18 12.82
N ASN A 19 12.14 -9.59 13.56
CA ASN A 19 10.75 -9.46 13.13
C ASN A 19 10.36 -7.99 12.91
N LYS A 20 10.80 -7.08 13.77
CA LYS A 20 10.56 -5.64 13.62
C LYS A 20 11.21 -5.07 12.35
N ILE A 21 12.44 -5.50 12.00
CA ILE A 21 13.12 -5.07 10.77
C ILE A 21 12.40 -5.61 9.54
N ILE A 22 12.04 -6.90 9.54
CA ILE A 22 11.31 -7.54 8.45
C ILE A 22 9.95 -6.85 8.24
N MET A 23 9.23 -6.54 9.32
CA MET A 23 7.95 -5.84 9.23
C MET A 23 8.09 -4.43 8.63
N LYS A 24 9.13 -3.68 9.02
CA LYS A 24 9.41 -2.37 8.38
C LYS A 24 9.68 -2.52 6.89
N ALA A 25 10.43 -3.54 6.48
CA ALA A 25 10.69 -3.83 5.08
C ALA A 25 9.39 -4.22 4.33
N LEU A 26 8.52 -5.03 4.94
CA LEU A 26 7.22 -5.40 4.37
C LEU A 26 6.33 -4.16 4.17
N VAL A 27 6.17 -3.32 5.20
CA VAL A 27 5.41 -2.06 5.12
C VAL A 27 5.92 -1.20 3.98
N LEU A 28 7.24 -0.99 3.90
CA LEU A 28 7.84 -0.22 2.81
C LEU A 28 7.58 -0.85 1.45
N SER A 29 7.69 -2.18 1.32
CA SER A 29 7.47 -2.87 0.05
C SER A 29 6.02 -2.81 -0.44
N VAL A 30 5.04 -2.99 0.46
CA VAL A 30 3.61 -2.96 0.13
C VAL A 30 3.19 -1.54 -0.22
N VAL A 31 3.58 -0.57 0.59
CA VAL A 31 3.34 0.85 0.30
C VAL A 31 4.00 1.19 -1.02
N PHE A 32 5.29 0.88 -1.21
CA PHE A 32 5.97 1.15 -2.47
C PHE A 32 5.26 0.46 -3.65
N ALA A 33 4.90 -0.81 -3.60
CA ALA A 33 4.18 -1.47 -4.70
C ALA A 33 2.84 -0.80 -5.06
N LEU A 34 2.17 -0.18 -4.09
CA LEU A 34 0.84 0.43 -4.26
C LEU A 34 0.89 1.95 -4.51
N THR A 35 1.94 2.62 -4.05
CA THR A 35 2.15 4.06 -4.21
C THR A 35 3.08 4.38 -5.37
N SER A 36 4.06 3.52 -5.63
CA SER A 36 4.99 3.71 -6.73
C SER A 36 4.23 3.70 -8.05
N VAL A 37 4.54 4.69 -8.86
CA VAL A 37 3.95 4.80 -10.20
C VAL A 37 4.69 3.91 -11.20
N VAL A 38 5.28 2.79 -10.75
CA VAL A 38 5.86 1.80 -11.65
C VAL A 38 4.75 0.90 -12.20
N ASN A 39 4.32 1.31 -13.39
CA ASN A 39 3.54 0.56 -14.37
C ASN A 39 4.17 -0.81 -14.72
N ALA A 40 4.11 -1.80 -13.83
CA ALA A 40 4.49 -3.17 -14.19
C ALA A 40 3.27 -4.06 -14.51
N VAL A 41 2.08 -3.70 -14.03
CA VAL A 41 0.86 -4.54 -14.16
C VAL A 41 -0.08 -4.06 -15.28
N SER A 42 0.16 -2.88 -15.88
CA SER A 42 -0.76 -2.25 -16.85
C SER A 42 -0.20 -2.04 -18.27
N GLY A 43 1.02 -2.50 -18.59
CA GLY A 43 1.60 -2.34 -19.93
C GLY A 43 1.90 -0.88 -20.35
N ASN A 44 1.82 0.06 -19.41
CA ASN A 44 2.08 1.48 -19.64
C ASN A 44 3.59 1.77 -19.55
N ASN A 45 4.22 2.32 -20.59
CA ASN A 45 5.65 2.67 -20.53
C ASN A 45 5.85 3.89 -19.63
N VAL A 46 6.87 3.86 -18.75
CA VAL A 46 7.23 5.00 -17.87
C VAL A 46 7.53 6.27 -18.67
N LYS A 47 7.94 6.13 -19.94
CA LYS A 47 8.19 7.24 -20.87
C LYS A 47 6.93 8.02 -21.29
N ASP A 48 5.74 7.47 -21.03
CA ASP A 48 4.48 8.05 -21.49
C ASP A 48 3.85 8.98 -20.43
N PHE A 49 4.47 9.10 -19.25
CA PHE A 49 3.92 9.86 -18.13
C PHE A 49 4.94 10.81 -17.49
N ALA A 50 4.44 11.95 -17.03
CA ALA A 50 5.17 12.89 -16.18
C ALA A 50 4.45 13.05 -14.83
N TYR A 51 5.22 13.40 -13.80
CA TYR A 51 4.74 13.46 -12.42
C TYR A 51 5.12 14.78 -11.79
N ASN A 52 4.16 15.39 -11.09
CA ASN A 52 4.40 16.57 -10.27
C ASN A 52 3.91 16.28 -8.85
N SER A 53 4.82 16.31 -7.88
CA SER A 53 4.52 16.08 -6.46
C SER A 53 4.60 17.39 -5.69
N GLU A 54 3.57 17.68 -4.92
CA GLU A 54 3.41 18.89 -4.11
C GLU A 54 3.02 18.48 -2.69
N LYS A 55 3.64 19.12 -1.68
CA LYS A 55 3.24 18.95 -0.29
C LYS A 55 2.38 20.14 0.12
N GLN A 56 1.13 19.89 0.45
CA GLN A 56 0.19 20.91 0.92
C GLN A 56 0.50 21.33 2.37
N GLU A 57 0.05 22.52 2.76
CA GLU A 57 0.23 23.05 4.13
C GLU A 57 -0.42 22.16 5.20
N ASN A 58 -1.53 21.50 4.88
CA ASN A 58 -2.23 20.55 5.75
C ASN A 58 -1.50 19.20 5.90
N GLY A 59 -0.33 19.04 5.28
CA GLY A 59 0.49 17.82 5.34
C GLY A 59 0.11 16.74 4.31
N VAL A 60 -0.95 16.93 3.53
CA VAL A 60 -1.30 16.04 2.41
C VAL A 60 -0.26 16.19 1.30
N GLU A 61 0.24 15.07 0.78
CA GLU A 61 1.08 15.06 -0.42
C GLU A 61 0.19 14.78 -1.64
N THR A 62 0.21 15.67 -2.62
CA THR A 62 -0.53 15.51 -3.87
C THR A 62 0.43 15.22 -5.00
N GLN A 63 0.16 14.18 -5.77
CA GLN A 63 0.88 13.87 -6.98
C GLN A 63 -0.06 13.92 -8.18
N THR A 64 0.20 14.83 -9.11
CA THR A 64 -0.50 14.89 -10.40
C THR A 64 0.25 14.09 -11.45
N VAL A 65 -0.46 13.20 -12.14
CA VAL A 65 0.03 12.37 -13.24
C VAL A 65 -0.44 12.95 -14.55
N TYR A 66 0.50 13.15 -15.47
CA TYR A 66 0.24 13.64 -16.81
C TYR A 66 0.60 12.58 -17.85
N LYS A 67 -0.20 12.46 -18.91
CA LYS A 67 0.19 11.78 -20.15
C LYS A 67 1.04 12.71 -20.99
N ILE A 68 2.15 12.19 -21.51
CA ILE A 68 3.01 12.89 -22.46
C ILE A 68 2.47 12.63 -23.87
N LYS A 69 2.03 13.69 -24.55
CA LYS A 69 1.61 13.64 -25.96
C LYS A 69 2.70 14.21 -26.86
N GLU A 70 3.02 13.45 -27.91
CA GLU A 70 3.98 13.85 -28.96
C GLU A 70 5.37 14.24 -28.41
N GLY A 71 5.72 13.78 -27.20
CA GLY A 71 6.96 14.19 -26.52
C GLY A 71 7.03 15.67 -26.13
N LYS A 72 5.92 16.44 -26.24
CA LYS A 72 5.91 17.89 -26.09
C LYS A 72 4.85 18.43 -25.13
N TYR A 73 3.67 17.80 -25.10
CA TYR A 73 2.53 18.30 -24.32
C TYR A 73 2.21 17.39 -23.14
N LEU A 74 1.74 18.00 -22.05
CA LEU A 74 1.29 17.28 -20.86
C LEU A 74 -0.23 17.38 -20.74
N GLU A 75 -0.91 16.24 -20.68
CA GLU A 75 -2.34 16.16 -20.41
C GLU A 75 -2.60 15.55 -19.05
N ARG A 76 -3.40 16.23 -18.21
CA ARG A 76 -3.80 15.69 -16.90
C ARG A 76 -4.47 14.33 -17.07
N HIS A 77 -4.10 13.38 -16.22
CA HIS A 77 -4.60 12.02 -16.29
C HIS A 77 -5.19 11.55 -14.97
N LEU A 78 -4.37 11.52 -13.92
CA LEU A 78 -4.74 11.09 -12.58
C LEU A 78 -4.18 12.08 -11.55
N GLN A 79 -4.79 12.12 -10.38
CA GLN A 79 -4.24 12.77 -9.21
C GLN A 79 -4.30 11.81 -8.04
N TYR A 80 -3.22 11.73 -7.28
CA TYR A 80 -3.14 10.97 -6.05
C TYR A 80 -2.99 11.93 -4.88
N ASN A 81 -3.78 11.75 -3.83
CA ASN A 81 -3.57 12.46 -2.56
C ASN A 81 -3.20 11.45 -1.48
N TYR A 82 -2.06 11.67 -0.83
CA TYR A 82 -1.53 10.80 0.21
C TYR A 82 -1.70 11.47 1.56
N THR A 83 -2.38 10.79 2.47
CA THR A 83 -2.40 11.13 3.90
C THR A 83 -1.43 10.24 4.64
N HIS A 84 -0.90 10.75 5.75
CA HIS A 84 0.06 10.02 6.57
C HIS A 84 -0.46 9.89 8.00
N ASP A 85 -0.13 8.78 8.66
CA ASP A 85 -0.38 8.60 10.09
C ASP A 85 0.64 9.38 10.94
N GLU A 86 0.47 9.35 12.26
CA GLU A 86 1.36 10.03 13.23
C GLU A 86 2.83 9.56 13.16
N LYS A 87 3.08 8.37 12.60
CA LYS A 87 4.41 7.80 12.40
C LYS A 87 4.99 8.14 11.02
N GLY A 88 4.28 8.94 10.22
CA GLY A 88 4.68 9.35 8.87
C GLY A 88 4.50 8.25 7.82
N ARG A 89 3.73 7.20 8.10
CA ARG A 89 3.41 6.13 7.13
C ARG A 89 2.16 6.51 6.34
N VAL A 90 2.06 6.11 5.07
CA VAL A 90 0.87 6.38 4.25
C VAL A 90 -0.35 5.73 4.90
N SER A 91 -1.34 6.52 5.32
CA SER A 91 -2.58 6.03 5.92
C SER A 91 -3.70 5.91 4.89
N ALA A 92 -3.69 6.76 3.86
CA ALA A 92 -4.58 6.64 2.73
C ALA A 92 -3.92 7.14 1.44
N LYS A 93 -4.34 6.54 0.32
CA LYS A 93 -4.08 7.04 -1.04
C LYS A 93 -5.43 7.25 -1.71
N GLU A 94 -5.83 8.49 -1.89
CA GLU A 94 -7.01 8.88 -2.66
C GLU A 94 -6.66 8.94 -4.15
N ILE A 95 -7.51 8.37 -5.02
CA ILE A 95 -7.32 8.37 -6.47
C ILE A 95 -8.44 9.19 -7.11
N LEU A 96 -8.04 10.20 -7.89
CA LEU A 96 -8.93 10.99 -8.74
C LEU A 96 -8.52 10.86 -10.20
N LYS A 97 -9.50 10.92 -11.09
CA LYS A 97 -9.31 10.85 -12.55
C LYS A 97 -9.67 12.17 -13.19
N TRP A 98 -8.85 12.64 -14.12
CA TRP A 98 -9.15 13.84 -14.88
C TRP A 98 -10.34 13.58 -15.80
N ASN A 99 -11.38 14.39 -15.68
CA ASN A 99 -12.50 14.44 -16.60
C ASN A 99 -12.28 15.65 -17.54
N GLN A 100 -12.12 15.35 -18.82
CA GLN A 100 -11.81 16.35 -19.84
C GLN A 100 -13.02 17.22 -20.17
N ASP A 101 -14.24 16.69 -20.07
CA ASP A 101 -15.47 17.38 -20.48
C ASP A 101 -15.77 18.57 -19.57
N ASN A 102 -15.43 18.46 -18.29
CA ASN A 102 -15.68 19.48 -17.27
C ASN A 102 -14.40 20.04 -16.64
N SER A 103 -13.23 19.63 -17.14
CA SER A 103 -11.92 20.13 -16.71
C SER A 103 -11.68 20.06 -15.20
N ARG A 104 -12.06 18.94 -14.56
CA ARG A 104 -11.80 18.69 -13.14
C ARG A 104 -11.36 17.27 -12.87
N PHE A 105 -10.69 17.09 -11.73
CA PHE A 105 -10.45 15.76 -11.17
C PHE A 105 -11.70 15.24 -10.45
N GLU A 106 -12.11 14.02 -10.79
CA GLU A 106 -13.28 13.36 -10.21
C GLU A 106 -12.83 12.18 -9.35
N LYS A 107 -13.37 12.12 -8.13
CA LYS A 107 -13.09 11.07 -7.14
C LYS A 107 -13.45 9.69 -7.68
N GLN A 108 -12.55 8.72 -7.51
CA GLN A 108 -12.75 7.35 -7.98
C GLN A 108 -12.83 6.37 -6.81
N TYR A 109 -11.76 6.26 -6.04
CA TYR A 109 -11.64 5.36 -4.90
C TYR A 109 -10.50 5.79 -3.99
N CYS A 110 -10.48 5.24 -2.79
CA CYS A 110 -9.41 5.40 -1.82
C CYS A 110 -8.85 4.02 -1.43
N LEU A 111 -7.53 3.94 -1.28
CA LEU A 111 -6.85 2.82 -0.65
C LEU A 111 -6.53 3.21 0.79
N ASN A 112 -7.15 2.55 1.76
CA ASN A 112 -6.93 2.80 3.19
C ASN A 112 -5.94 1.76 3.74
N PHE A 113 -4.88 2.25 4.38
CA PHE A 113 -3.82 1.42 4.91
C PHE A 113 -3.96 1.30 6.43
N SER A 114 -3.90 0.07 6.92
CA SER A 114 -3.86 -0.23 8.35
C SER A 114 -2.61 -1.02 8.69
N TYR A 115 -2.09 -0.79 9.89
CA TYR A 115 -0.82 -1.38 10.32
C TYR A 115 -0.91 -1.87 11.75
N THR A 116 -0.60 -3.14 11.95
CA THR A 116 -0.34 -3.73 13.28
C THR A 116 1.14 -4.08 13.40
N ASP A 117 1.52 -4.76 14.49
CA ASP A 117 2.89 -5.23 14.69
C ASP A 117 3.31 -6.33 13.71
N ASN A 118 2.35 -7.06 13.14
CA ASN A 118 2.59 -8.20 12.25
C ASN A 118 1.77 -8.17 10.96
N GLU A 119 0.98 -7.13 10.69
CA GLU A 119 0.07 -7.08 9.56
C GLU A 119 0.02 -5.71 8.89
N VAL A 120 -0.10 -5.73 7.56
CA VAL A 120 -0.47 -4.58 6.73
C VAL A 120 -1.78 -4.89 6.04
N GLY A 121 -2.83 -4.12 6.35
CA GLY A 121 -4.10 -4.17 5.67
C GLY A 121 -4.21 -3.07 4.61
N VAL A 122 -4.82 -3.38 3.48
CA VAL A 122 -5.14 -2.42 2.43
C VAL A 122 -6.59 -2.62 2.00
N GLU A 123 -7.45 -1.64 2.25
CA GLU A 123 -8.85 -1.67 1.85
C GLU A 123 -9.09 -0.79 0.63
N TYR A 124 -9.79 -1.32 -0.36
CA TYR A 124 -10.27 -0.57 -1.52
C TYR A 124 -11.70 -0.11 -1.25
N VAL A 125 -11.90 1.20 -1.25
CA VAL A 125 -13.21 1.83 -0.99
C VAL A 125 -13.54 2.77 -2.14
N ALA A 126 -14.60 2.46 -2.88
CA ALA A 126 -15.03 3.27 -4.01
C ALA A 126 -15.78 4.53 -3.55
N TRP A 127 -15.69 5.60 -4.35
CA TRP A 127 -16.47 6.81 -4.16
C TRP A 127 -17.97 6.50 -4.30
N ASN A 128 -18.77 6.93 -3.32
CA ASN A 128 -20.21 6.90 -3.41
C ASN A 128 -20.74 8.32 -3.59
N SER A 129 -21.21 8.63 -4.80
CA SER A 129 -21.74 9.95 -5.12
C SER A 129 -23.03 10.31 -4.36
N LYS A 130 -23.78 9.30 -3.87
CA LYS A 130 -24.99 9.53 -3.07
C LYS A 130 -24.64 10.00 -1.67
N ASP A 131 -23.60 9.40 -1.08
CA ASP A 131 -23.17 9.71 0.29
C ASP A 131 -22.19 10.88 0.31
N GLY A 132 -21.60 11.22 -0.85
CA GLY A 132 -20.56 12.25 -0.93
C GLY A 132 -19.27 11.83 -0.22
N ASP A 133 -19.03 10.52 -0.09
CA ASP A 133 -17.87 9.98 0.62
C ASP A 133 -17.44 8.60 0.09
N TYR A 134 -16.28 8.12 0.52
CA TYR A 134 -15.76 6.78 0.26
C TYR A 134 -16.39 5.78 1.22
N THR A 135 -17.63 5.36 0.95
CA THR A 135 -18.38 4.40 1.77
C THR A 135 -18.54 3.03 1.11
N ASN A 136 -18.24 2.92 -0.18
CA ASN A 136 -18.54 1.74 -0.97
C ASN A 136 -17.36 0.73 -0.98
N VAL A 137 -17.19 0.02 0.14
CA VAL A 137 -16.12 -0.98 0.33
C VAL A 137 -16.25 -2.12 -0.67
N LYS A 138 -15.18 -2.45 -1.41
CA LYS A 138 -15.22 -3.53 -2.43
C LYS A 138 -14.33 -4.72 -2.12
N SER A 139 -13.12 -4.49 -1.65
CA SER A 139 -12.12 -5.54 -1.44
C SER A 139 -11.08 -5.12 -0.43
N LYS A 140 -10.37 -6.10 0.14
CA LYS A 140 -9.17 -5.83 0.94
C LYS A 140 -8.09 -6.86 0.70
N ALA A 141 -6.85 -6.45 0.91
CA ALA A 141 -5.68 -7.32 0.97
C ALA A 141 -5.05 -7.23 2.36
N VAL A 142 -4.50 -8.35 2.82
CA VAL A 142 -3.85 -8.48 4.11
C VAL A 142 -2.50 -9.16 3.91
N TYR A 143 -1.44 -8.49 4.32
CA TYR A 143 -0.07 -9.00 4.32
C TYR A 143 0.33 -9.24 5.77
N GLN A 144 0.42 -10.49 6.18
CA GLN A 144 0.67 -10.87 7.56
C GLN A 144 2.00 -11.61 7.68
N MET A 145 2.82 -11.23 8.66
CA MET A 145 4.00 -11.96 9.06
C MET A 145 3.66 -12.91 10.22
N ASN A 146 4.08 -14.16 10.09
CA ASN A 146 4.01 -15.16 11.15
C ASN A 146 5.35 -15.91 11.25
N GLU A 147 5.45 -16.86 12.19
CA GLU A 147 6.67 -17.64 12.41
C GLU A 147 7.10 -18.46 11.18
N ASN A 148 6.15 -18.77 10.29
CA ASN A 148 6.36 -19.60 9.10
C ASN A 148 6.71 -18.77 7.84
N GLY A 149 6.62 -17.43 7.91
CA GLY A 149 6.91 -16.53 6.80
C GLY A 149 5.85 -15.45 6.62
N MET A 150 5.62 -15.07 5.36
CA MET A 150 4.61 -14.07 5.00
C MET A 150 3.38 -14.77 4.41
N ASN A 151 2.20 -14.40 4.88
CA ASN A 151 0.92 -14.80 4.31
C ASN A 151 0.26 -13.60 3.63
N TYR A 152 -0.16 -13.78 2.39
CA TYR A 152 -0.96 -12.84 1.64
C TYR A 152 -2.39 -13.38 1.51
N MET A 153 -3.37 -12.60 1.93
CA MET A 153 -4.78 -12.93 1.77
C MET A 153 -5.50 -11.78 1.08
N ALA A 154 -6.40 -12.09 0.14
CA ALA A 154 -7.27 -11.10 -0.48
C ALA A 154 -8.73 -11.52 -0.37
N TYR A 155 -9.58 -10.53 -0.12
CA TYR A 155 -11.00 -10.72 0.14
C TYR A 155 -11.83 -9.77 -0.71
N ASN A 156 -13.00 -10.24 -1.12
CA ASN A 156 -14.05 -9.39 -1.68
C ASN A 156 -15.14 -9.16 -0.63
N TRP A 157 -15.67 -7.95 -0.62
CA TRP A 157 -16.80 -7.60 0.22
C TRP A 157 -18.09 -8.18 -0.36
N ASN A 158 -18.87 -8.86 0.47
CA ASN A 158 -20.19 -9.34 0.09
C ASN A 158 -21.25 -8.50 0.79
N GLU A 159 -21.84 -7.59 0.02
CA GLU A 159 -22.86 -6.65 0.50
C GLU A 159 -24.13 -7.38 0.99
N LYS A 160 -24.43 -8.58 0.48
CA LYS A 160 -25.67 -9.31 0.83
C LYS A 160 -25.64 -9.89 2.24
N ASN A 161 -24.47 -10.36 2.68
CA ASN A 161 -24.29 -11.03 3.96
C ASN A 161 -23.44 -10.20 4.94
N ASN A 162 -23.03 -9.01 4.54
CA ASN A 162 -22.20 -8.10 5.33
C ASN A 162 -20.90 -8.78 5.82
N SER A 163 -20.27 -9.58 4.93
CA SER A 163 -19.08 -10.36 5.29
C SER A 163 -17.99 -10.31 4.23
N TRP A 164 -16.77 -10.64 4.65
CA TRP A 164 -15.63 -10.84 3.76
C TRP A 164 -15.62 -12.26 3.21
N ASN A 165 -15.47 -12.39 1.90
CA ASN A 165 -15.24 -13.67 1.25
C ASN A 165 -13.77 -13.77 0.83
N LEU A 166 -13.06 -14.80 1.29
CA LEU A 166 -11.67 -15.07 0.88
C LEU A 166 -11.65 -15.42 -0.62
N VAL A 167 -10.80 -14.75 -1.37
CA VAL A 167 -10.62 -14.94 -2.81
C VAL A 167 -9.35 -15.72 -3.09
N THR A 168 -8.25 -15.34 -2.42
CA THR A 168 -6.97 -16.03 -2.55
C THR A 168 -6.19 -15.94 -1.26
N GLU A 169 -5.36 -16.95 -1.02
CA GLU A 169 -4.39 -17.03 0.05
C GLU A 169 -3.08 -17.60 -0.52
N HIS A 170 -1.97 -16.90 -0.25
CA HIS A 170 -0.64 -17.31 -0.66
C HIS A 170 0.32 -17.22 0.52
N ASN A 171 0.82 -18.37 0.93
CA ASN A 171 1.85 -18.48 1.95
C ASN A 171 3.23 -18.52 1.28
N ALA A 172 4.05 -17.49 1.53
CA ALA A 172 5.45 -17.48 1.19
C ALA A 172 6.25 -18.08 2.36
N THR A 173 6.36 -19.40 2.36
CA THR A 173 7.22 -20.15 3.27
C THR A 173 8.66 -20.19 2.75
N ASN A 174 9.64 -20.23 3.66
CA ASN A 174 11.09 -20.10 3.42
C ASN A 174 11.61 -18.69 3.05
N TRP A 175 11.69 -17.82 4.06
CA TRP A 175 12.59 -16.66 4.09
C TRP A 175 13.97 -17.01 4.69
N ASN A 176 14.46 -18.23 4.50
CA ASN A 176 15.77 -18.64 5.01
C ASN A 176 16.88 -18.29 4.00
N ASN A 177 17.71 -17.33 4.41
CA ASN A 177 19.13 -17.12 4.06
C ASN A 177 19.54 -16.31 2.83
N ALA A 178 18.66 -15.89 1.91
CA ALA A 178 19.13 -15.21 0.70
C ALA A 178 19.31 -13.68 0.80
N LEU A 179 18.68 -12.99 1.76
CA LEU A 179 18.71 -11.51 1.82
C LEU A 179 19.67 -10.92 2.86
N LEU A 180 20.40 -11.77 3.60
CA LEU A 180 21.43 -11.34 4.55
C LEU A 180 22.84 -11.86 4.22
N ALA A 181 23.03 -12.57 3.10
CA ALA A 181 24.36 -13.00 2.66
C ALA A 181 24.94 -11.99 1.67
N ASN A 182 25.50 -10.89 2.18
CA ASN A 182 26.75 -10.26 1.72
C ASN A 182 26.94 -8.90 2.39
N ARG A 183 27.66 -8.89 3.51
CA ARG A 183 28.80 -8.01 3.76
C ARG A 183 29.81 -8.74 4.63
#